data_AF-A0A1F9CT62-F1
#
_entry.id   AF-A0A1F9CT62-F1
#
_cell.length_a   1.000
_cell.length_b   1.000
_cell.length_c   1.000
_cell.angle_alpha   90.00
_cell.angle_beta   90.00
_cell.angle_gamma   90.00
#
_symmetry.space_group_name_H-M   'P 1'
#
loop_
_entity.id
_entity.type
_entity.pdbx_description
1 polymer ?
#
loop_
_entity_poly.entity_id
_entity_poly.type
_entity_poly.pdbx_seq_one_letter_code
_entity_poly.pdbx_strand_id
1 'polypeptide(L)'
;LVDLQDIGTRIYTYLATLTYVLEACAEYGKSVWILDRPNPIGRPVEGSILEDEWESLVGAAPLPMRHGLTFGELAKWFVVLKALDVDLNVVSMADYSPGAPPGYGWPVLELSWVNPSPNASSLNMARCFPGTVLFEGTTLSEGRGTTTALEILGAPDLDFDAIRERMRSLAPEWLAGCIVRRCYFEPTFHKHAGRMCSGIQIHTDNASYRHEDFRPYRLAALILKSIRLVYPDYQLWRDFHYEYETQRLAIDLLSGGIFLRNWVDDFHAEPGDLEERLRKDEAEWLESRKPYLLY
;
A
#
# COMPACT_ATOMS: atom_id res chain seq x y z
N LEU A 1 22.24 11.86 8.12
CA LEU A 1 22.38 10.95 6.96
C LEU A 1 21.24 9.95 7.04
N VAL A 2 20.51 9.77 5.95
CA VAL A 2 19.39 8.85 5.82
C VAL A 2 19.72 7.89 4.69
N ASP A 3 19.77 6.60 5.02
CA ASP A 3 20.06 5.52 4.09
C ASP A 3 19.16 4.32 4.45
N LEU A 4 17.92 4.35 3.98
CA LEU A 4 16.88 3.39 4.34
C LEU A 4 16.10 2.95 3.11
N GLN A 5 15.83 1.64 3.01
CA GLN A 5 15.00 1.09 1.95
C GLN A 5 13.51 1.15 2.36
N ASP A 6 12.76 2.04 1.73
CA ASP A 6 11.30 2.09 1.80
C ASP A 6 10.65 1.11 0.80
N ILE A 7 9.32 0.92 0.88
CA ILE A 7 8.55 0.04 0.00
C ILE A 7 7.52 0.75 -0.89
N GLY A 8 7.52 2.07 -0.95
CA GLY A 8 6.71 2.89 -1.88
C GLY A 8 5.24 3.03 -1.49
N THR A 9 4.92 2.78 -0.21
CA THR A 9 3.55 2.76 0.30
C THR A 9 3.40 3.73 1.46
N ARG A 10 2.37 4.60 1.43
CA ARG A 10 2.14 5.68 2.41
C ARG A 10 2.25 5.24 3.86
N ILE A 11 1.66 4.08 4.17
CA ILE A 11 1.51 3.57 5.52
C ILE A 11 2.78 2.93 6.09
N TYR A 12 3.83 2.76 5.27
CA TYR A 12 5.10 2.25 5.76
C TYR A 12 5.83 3.35 6.55
N THR A 13 6.00 3.15 7.85
CA THR A 13 6.32 4.20 8.83
C THR A 13 7.72 4.80 8.73
N TYR A 14 8.54 4.32 7.79
CA TYR A 14 9.79 5.00 7.41
C TYR A 14 9.48 6.40 6.85
N LEU A 15 8.33 6.57 6.20
CA LEU A 15 7.87 7.86 5.72
C LEU A 15 7.66 8.87 6.86
N ALA A 16 6.95 8.46 7.91
CA ALA A 16 6.76 9.30 9.11
C ALA A 16 8.10 9.62 9.79
N THR A 17 9.00 8.63 9.85
CA THR A 17 10.35 8.81 10.39
C THR A 17 11.13 9.87 9.61
N LEU A 18 11.05 9.86 8.27
CA LEU A 18 11.67 10.87 7.42
C LEU A 18 11.10 12.27 7.72
N THR A 19 9.78 12.41 7.84
CA THR A 19 9.14 13.68 8.20
C THR A 19 9.70 14.23 9.51
N TYR A 20 9.75 13.42 10.56
CA TYR A 20 10.29 13.84 11.86
C TYR A 20 11.77 14.20 11.82
N VAL A 21 12.58 13.49 11.03
CA VAL A 21 14.00 13.82 10.84
C VAL A 21 14.16 15.16 10.15
N LEU A 22 13.37 15.45 9.12
CA LEU A 22 13.42 16.73 8.40
C LEU A 22 13.00 17.88 9.30
N GLU A 23 11.90 17.75 10.03
CA GLU A 23 11.41 18.77 10.98
C GLU A 23 12.45 19.07 12.07
N ALA A 24 13.00 18.02 12.70
CA ALA A 24 14.03 18.19 13.73
C ALA A 24 15.30 18.83 13.15
N CYS A 25 15.77 18.40 11.97
CA CYS A 25 16.95 19.01 11.37
C CYS A 25 16.73 20.48 10.98
N ALA A 26 15.54 20.85 10.51
CA ALA A 26 15.17 22.25 10.30
C ALA A 26 15.24 23.06 11.61
N GLU A 27 14.63 22.56 12.68
CA GLU A 27 14.61 23.21 13.99
C GLU A 27 16.02 23.44 14.56
N TYR A 28 16.90 22.45 14.43
CA TYR A 28 18.25 22.49 15.01
C TYR A 28 19.35 22.98 14.04
N GLY A 29 18.97 23.49 12.86
CA GLY A 29 19.91 24.00 11.85
C GLY A 29 20.92 22.94 11.40
N LYS A 30 20.45 21.71 11.18
CA LYS A 30 21.27 20.57 10.72
C LYS A 30 20.96 20.25 9.26
N SER A 31 21.99 19.85 8.52
CA SER A 31 21.82 19.34 7.16
C SER A 31 21.30 17.91 7.16
N VAL A 32 20.42 17.60 6.20
CA VAL A 32 19.94 16.25 5.93
C VAL A 32 20.51 15.78 4.60
N TRP A 33 21.14 14.61 4.63
CA TRP A 33 21.66 13.94 3.44
C TRP A 33 20.87 12.65 3.23
N ILE A 34 20.18 12.53 2.10
CA ILE A 34 19.46 11.30 1.69
C ILE A 34 20.33 10.56 0.67
N LEU A 35 20.72 9.33 0.98
CA LEU A 35 21.25 8.40 -0.01
C LEU A 35 20.03 7.74 -0.66
N ASP A 36 19.64 8.24 -1.83
CA ASP A 36 18.37 7.82 -2.42
C ASP A 36 18.42 6.36 -2.83
N ARG A 37 17.26 5.70 -2.79
CA ARG A 37 17.10 4.28 -3.06
C ARG A 37 15.93 4.02 -3.99
N PRO A 38 15.93 2.88 -4.71
CA PRO A 38 14.83 2.55 -5.61
C PRO A 38 13.51 2.48 -4.84
N ASN A 39 12.44 3.04 -5.43
CA ASN A 39 11.09 2.70 -5.00
C ASN A 39 10.75 1.34 -5.63
N PRO A 40 10.62 0.26 -4.84
CA PRO A 40 10.52 -1.10 -5.38
C PRO A 40 9.22 -1.35 -6.17
N ILE A 41 8.22 -0.47 -6.01
CA ILE A 41 6.95 -0.57 -6.71
C ILE A 41 6.77 0.52 -7.77
N GLY A 42 7.86 1.19 -8.16
CA GLY A 42 7.95 2.01 -9.37
C GLY A 42 7.10 3.29 -9.33
N ARG A 43 6.67 3.75 -10.51
CA ARG A 43 5.98 5.04 -10.72
C ARG A 43 4.45 5.07 -10.63
N PRO A 44 3.71 3.97 -10.86
CA PRO A 44 2.25 4.04 -10.84
C PRO A 44 1.75 4.58 -9.51
N VAL A 45 0.66 5.32 -9.58
CA VAL A 45 0.00 5.96 -8.45
C VAL A 45 -1.31 5.24 -8.20
N GLU A 46 -1.65 5.03 -6.94
CA GLU A 46 -2.92 4.40 -6.61
C GLU A 46 -3.45 4.78 -5.22
N GLY A 47 -4.76 4.98 -5.13
CA GLY A 47 -5.49 5.16 -3.87
C GLY A 47 -5.86 6.62 -3.60
N SER A 48 -6.67 6.83 -2.57
CA SER A 48 -7.12 8.17 -2.18
C SER A 48 -6.03 8.93 -1.46
N ILE A 49 -6.00 10.26 -1.67
CA ILE A 49 -5.19 11.16 -0.85
C ILE A 49 -5.71 11.08 0.59
N LEU A 50 -4.77 11.01 1.54
CA LEU A 50 -5.08 11.03 2.97
C LEU A 50 -5.81 12.33 3.33
N GLU A 51 -6.96 12.22 3.98
CA GLU A 51 -7.75 13.35 4.49
C GLU A 51 -7.09 13.92 5.77
N ASP A 52 -7.13 15.25 5.96
CA ASP A 52 -6.39 15.95 7.02
C ASP A 52 -6.73 15.43 8.44
N GLU A 53 -7.98 15.09 8.72
CA GLU A 53 -8.39 14.55 10.04
C GLU A 53 -7.92 13.11 10.28
N TRP A 54 -7.29 12.48 9.29
CA TRP A 54 -6.83 11.10 9.31
C TRP A 54 -5.30 10.98 9.41
N GLU A 55 -4.59 12.10 9.54
CA GLU A 55 -3.15 12.06 9.84
C GLU A 55 -2.85 11.23 11.12
N SER A 56 -1.80 10.42 11.03
CA SER A 56 -1.34 9.50 12.09
C SER A 56 0.08 9.00 11.77
N LEU A 57 0.65 8.15 12.64
CA LEU A 57 1.96 7.54 12.38
C LEU A 57 2.00 6.70 11.08
N VAL A 58 0.87 6.08 10.71
CA VAL A 58 0.71 5.29 9.48
C VAL A 58 0.15 6.13 8.33
N GLY A 59 0.08 7.44 8.48
CA GLY A 59 -0.43 8.37 7.47
C GLY A 59 0.09 9.76 7.76
N ALA A 60 1.36 10.01 7.41
CA ALA A 60 2.07 11.21 7.84
C ALA A 60 1.77 12.46 6.99
N ALA A 61 1.12 12.32 5.84
CA ALA A 61 0.87 13.42 4.92
C ALA A 61 -0.15 13.08 3.80
N PRO A 62 -0.71 14.11 3.13
CA PRO A 62 -1.72 13.99 2.06
C PRO A 62 -1.12 13.45 0.75
N LEU A 63 -0.76 12.17 0.74
CA LEU A 63 -0.37 11.43 -0.46
C LEU A 63 -1.25 10.17 -0.63
N PRO A 64 -1.36 9.62 -1.86
CA PRO A 64 -2.08 8.39 -2.11
C PRO A 64 -1.33 7.16 -1.57
N MET A 65 -2.04 6.04 -1.45
CA MET A 65 -1.50 4.81 -0.86
C MET A 65 -0.23 4.32 -1.57
N ARG A 66 -0.25 4.27 -2.90
CA ARG A 66 0.93 4.06 -3.75
C ARG A 66 1.30 5.41 -4.38
N HIS A 67 2.39 6.00 -3.93
CA HIS A 67 2.73 7.40 -4.27
C HIS A 67 3.69 7.53 -5.47
N GLY A 68 4.46 6.49 -5.76
CA GLY A 68 5.36 6.42 -6.91
C GLY A 68 6.53 7.42 -6.90
N LEU A 69 6.98 7.81 -5.71
CA LEU A 69 8.17 8.65 -5.47
C LEU A 69 9.26 7.83 -4.78
N THR A 70 10.54 8.14 -5.03
CA THR A 70 11.65 7.64 -4.20
C THR A 70 11.69 8.36 -2.86
N PHE A 71 12.54 7.88 -1.94
CA PHE A 71 12.65 8.49 -0.61
C PHE A 71 13.26 9.90 -0.68
N GLY A 72 14.20 10.14 -1.59
CA GLY A 72 14.76 11.46 -1.86
C GLY A 72 13.74 12.43 -2.48
N GLU A 73 12.91 11.95 -3.41
CA GLU A 73 11.82 12.76 -3.99
C GLU A 73 10.75 13.10 -2.94
N LEU A 74 10.40 12.14 -2.07
CA LEU A 74 9.53 12.39 -0.91
C LEU A 74 10.13 13.43 0.03
N ALA A 75 11.41 13.36 0.35
CA ALA A 75 12.07 14.34 1.19
C ALA A 75 11.93 15.76 0.62
N LYS A 76 12.17 15.94 -0.69
CA LYS A 76 11.97 17.22 -1.38
C LYS A 76 10.51 17.70 -1.29
N TRP A 77 9.55 16.79 -1.47
CA TRP A 77 8.13 17.10 -1.36
C TRP A 77 7.74 17.53 0.06
N PHE A 78 8.20 16.82 1.09
CA PHE A 78 7.93 17.14 2.49
C PHE A 78 8.47 18.50 2.92
N VAL A 79 9.67 18.86 2.47
CA VAL A 79 10.27 20.17 2.75
C VAL A 79 9.36 21.30 2.27
N VAL A 80 8.77 21.17 1.07
CA VAL A 80 7.82 22.16 0.56
C VAL A 80 6.47 22.08 1.27
N LEU A 81 5.91 20.88 1.46
CA LEU A 81 4.63 20.68 2.13
C LEU A 81 4.60 21.33 3.53
N LYS A 82 5.66 21.12 4.31
CA LYS A 82 5.76 21.60 5.69
C LYS A 82 6.47 22.96 5.81
N ALA A 83 6.83 23.59 4.67
CA ALA A 83 7.55 24.87 4.60
C ALA A 83 8.82 24.89 5.47
N LEU A 84 9.64 23.84 5.39
CA LEU A 84 10.83 23.67 6.22
C LEU A 84 12.03 24.45 5.65
N ASP A 85 12.72 25.18 6.51
CA ASP A 85 14.03 25.75 6.22
C ASP A 85 15.12 24.75 6.65
N VAL A 86 15.46 23.80 5.77
CA VAL A 86 16.45 22.75 6.02
C VAL A 86 17.41 22.62 4.86
N ASP A 87 18.69 22.47 5.16
CA ASP A 87 19.74 22.15 4.18
C ASP A 87 19.60 20.67 3.76
N LEU A 88 18.72 20.41 2.79
CA LEU A 88 18.45 19.10 2.23
C LEU A 88 19.35 18.81 1.02
N ASN A 89 20.10 17.73 1.11
CA ASN A 89 20.94 17.21 0.04
C ASN A 89 20.48 15.79 -0.32
N VAL A 90 20.12 15.56 -1.58
CA VAL A 90 19.77 14.24 -2.10
C VAL A 90 20.88 13.73 -3.01
N VAL A 91 21.49 12.61 -2.65
CA VAL A 91 22.44 11.89 -3.50
C VAL A 91 21.63 10.98 -4.41
N SER A 92 21.42 11.43 -5.65
CA SER A 92 20.64 10.69 -6.66
C SER A 92 21.34 9.42 -7.13
N MET A 93 20.56 8.39 -7.43
CA MET A 93 21.06 7.18 -8.06
C MET A 93 21.50 7.45 -9.51
N ALA A 94 22.56 6.80 -9.95
CA ALA A 94 22.94 6.79 -11.37
C ALA A 94 22.10 5.75 -12.13
N ASP A 95 21.72 6.07 -13.37
CA ASP A 95 21.06 5.16 -14.33
C ASP A 95 19.76 4.49 -13.84
N TYR A 96 19.15 5.02 -12.78
CA TYR A 96 17.91 4.50 -12.25
C TYR A 96 16.72 4.92 -13.13
N SER A 97 16.03 3.94 -13.70
CA SER A 97 14.80 4.14 -14.46
C SER A 97 13.64 3.38 -13.81
N PRO A 98 12.76 4.06 -13.05
CA PRO A 98 11.74 3.40 -12.24
C PRO A 98 10.63 2.74 -13.07
N GLY A 99 10.50 3.10 -14.35
CA GLY A 99 9.54 2.47 -15.28
C GLY A 99 10.17 1.39 -16.18
N ALA A 100 11.47 1.13 -16.07
CA ALA A 100 12.14 0.21 -16.97
C ALA A 100 12.00 -1.27 -16.54
N PRO A 101 11.87 -2.20 -17.51
CA PRO A 101 12.06 -3.61 -17.26
C PRO A 101 13.57 -3.98 -17.23
N PRO A 102 13.93 -5.11 -16.62
CA PRO A 102 13.09 -5.95 -15.76
C PRO A 102 12.99 -5.34 -14.36
N GLY A 103 11.83 -5.49 -13.71
CA GLY A 103 11.69 -5.20 -12.28
C GLY A 103 10.87 -3.96 -11.93
N TYR A 104 10.73 -2.97 -12.84
CA TYR A 104 9.82 -1.83 -12.69
C TYR A 104 9.86 -1.18 -11.31
N GLY A 105 10.94 -0.44 -11.05
CA GLY A 105 11.23 0.19 -9.78
C GLY A 105 12.31 -0.55 -8.99
N TRP A 106 12.30 -1.89 -8.96
CA TRP A 106 13.40 -2.65 -8.33
C TRP A 106 14.42 -3.16 -9.38
N PRO A 107 15.72 -2.83 -9.27
CA PRO A 107 16.79 -3.35 -10.14
C PRO A 107 17.06 -4.84 -9.88
N VAL A 108 16.16 -5.73 -10.31
CA VAL A 108 16.17 -7.17 -9.95
C VAL A 108 17.43 -7.94 -10.38
N LEU A 109 18.21 -7.42 -11.33
CA LEU A 109 19.47 -8.03 -11.78
C LEU A 109 20.71 -7.46 -11.06
N GLU A 110 20.55 -6.40 -10.28
CA GLU A 110 21.65 -5.63 -9.71
C GLU A 110 21.59 -5.59 -8.17
N LEU A 111 20.39 -5.58 -7.59
CA LEU A 111 20.18 -5.45 -6.16
C LEU A 111 19.43 -6.64 -5.56
N SER A 112 20.03 -7.21 -4.52
CA SER A 112 19.39 -8.22 -3.69
C SER A 112 18.31 -7.61 -2.81
N TRP A 113 17.18 -8.29 -2.65
CA TRP A 113 16.15 -7.90 -1.69
C TRP A 113 16.64 -8.18 -0.27
N VAL A 114 16.72 -7.15 0.56
CA VAL A 114 16.95 -7.26 2.00
C VAL A 114 15.70 -6.74 2.69
N ASN A 115 15.08 -7.61 3.49
CA ASN A 115 13.79 -7.33 4.12
C ASN A 115 13.83 -6.04 4.94
N PRO A 116 13.08 -4.99 4.54
CA PRO A 116 12.98 -3.76 5.33
C PRO A 116 12.29 -4.00 6.69
N SER A 117 11.45 -5.02 6.79
CA SER A 117 10.85 -5.52 8.03
C SER A 117 10.61 -7.03 7.93
N PRO A 118 10.36 -7.76 9.04
CA PRO A 118 10.31 -9.23 9.02
C PRO A 118 9.32 -9.83 8.01
N ASN A 119 8.13 -9.23 7.87
CA ASN A 119 7.11 -9.67 6.91
C ASN A 119 7.22 -8.97 5.56
N ALA A 120 8.14 -8.02 5.39
CA ALA A 120 8.44 -7.40 4.11
C ALA A 120 9.42 -8.27 3.30
N SER A 121 9.02 -9.51 3.02
CA SER A 121 9.93 -10.61 2.70
C SER A 121 10.30 -10.78 1.22
N SER A 122 9.64 -10.05 0.32
CA SER A 122 9.89 -10.18 -1.12
C SER A 122 9.48 -8.92 -1.88
N LEU A 123 9.94 -8.82 -3.14
CA LEU A 123 9.45 -7.80 -4.07
C LEU A 123 7.96 -7.99 -4.41
N ASN A 124 7.47 -9.24 -4.46
CA ASN A 124 6.05 -9.52 -4.71
C ASN A 124 5.19 -8.95 -3.58
N MET A 125 5.61 -9.16 -2.34
CA MET A 125 5.01 -8.58 -1.14
C MET A 125 4.96 -7.07 -1.26
N ALA A 126 6.07 -6.41 -1.62
CA ALA A 126 6.13 -4.95 -1.70
C ALA A 126 5.10 -4.41 -2.71
N ARG A 127 4.99 -5.07 -3.87
CA ARG A 127 3.98 -4.74 -4.89
C ARG A 127 2.55 -4.94 -4.41
N CYS A 128 2.27 -5.99 -3.63
CA CYS A 128 0.93 -6.28 -3.12
C CYS A 128 0.54 -5.37 -1.94
N PHE A 129 1.53 -4.90 -1.17
CA PHE A 129 1.36 -4.21 0.10
C PHE A 129 0.41 -3.00 0.08
N PRO A 130 0.40 -2.11 -0.94
CA PRO A 130 -0.57 -1.01 -1.01
C PRO A 130 -2.04 -1.45 -0.92
N GLY A 131 -2.34 -2.69 -1.30
CA GLY A 131 -3.67 -3.28 -1.13
C GLY A 131 -3.75 -4.19 0.10
N THR A 132 -2.80 -5.12 0.24
CA THR A 132 -2.91 -6.20 1.23
C THR A 132 -2.80 -5.72 2.66
N VAL A 133 -2.23 -4.54 2.90
CA VAL A 133 -2.19 -3.98 4.25
C VAL A 133 -3.56 -3.53 4.76
N LEU A 134 -4.52 -3.20 3.87
CA LEU A 134 -5.87 -2.81 4.27
C LEU A 134 -6.56 -3.92 5.08
N PHE A 135 -6.17 -5.18 4.84
CA PHE A 135 -6.72 -6.32 5.57
C PHE A 135 -6.30 -6.35 7.04
N GLU A 136 -5.28 -5.60 7.48
CA GLU A 136 -4.96 -5.45 8.91
C GLU A 136 -6.15 -4.89 9.71
N GLY A 137 -6.88 -3.95 9.11
CA GLY A 137 -8.12 -3.37 9.65
C GLY A 137 -9.34 -4.29 9.56
N THR A 138 -9.17 -5.53 9.09
CA THR A 138 -10.25 -6.51 8.88
C THR A 138 -10.01 -7.81 9.63
N THR A 139 -11.08 -8.58 9.80
CA THR A 139 -11.06 -9.91 10.44
C THR A 139 -10.37 -10.97 9.58
N LEU A 140 -10.09 -10.72 8.30
CA LEU A 140 -9.37 -11.65 7.42
C LEU A 140 -7.90 -11.75 7.83
N SER A 141 -7.29 -12.92 7.65
CA SER A 141 -5.83 -13.05 7.70
C SER A 141 -5.21 -12.49 6.42
N GLU A 142 -4.19 -11.65 6.56
CA GLU A 142 -3.28 -11.18 5.50
C GLU A 142 -2.02 -12.05 5.39
N GLY A 143 -2.09 -13.29 5.87
CA GLY A 143 -1.01 -14.27 5.73
C GLY A 143 0.15 -14.13 6.71
N ARG A 144 0.12 -13.17 7.65
CA ARG A 144 1.04 -13.19 8.81
C ARG A 144 0.87 -14.52 9.55
N GLY A 145 1.98 -15.15 9.93
CA GLY A 145 1.98 -16.53 10.41
C GLY A 145 2.32 -17.58 9.34
N THR A 146 2.59 -17.16 8.11
CA THR A 146 2.99 -18.03 6.99
C THR A 146 4.32 -17.56 6.37
N THR A 147 4.81 -18.28 5.35
CA THR A 147 6.04 -17.92 4.62
C THR A 147 5.84 -16.89 3.51
N THR A 148 4.60 -16.44 3.27
CA THR A 148 4.24 -15.48 2.19
C THR A 148 3.27 -14.43 2.73
N ALA A 149 3.60 -13.84 3.87
CA ALA A 149 2.79 -12.79 4.49
C ALA A 149 2.58 -11.62 3.53
N LEU A 150 1.41 -10.99 3.60
CA LEU A 150 1.00 -9.84 2.78
C LEU A 150 0.97 -10.10 1.26
N GLU A 151 1.11 -11.36 0.84
CA GLU A 151 0.88 -11.84 -0.54
C GLU A 151 -0.37 -12.74 -0.63
N ILE A 152 -0.77 -13.32 0.50
CA ILE A 152 -1.97 -14.15 0.64
C ILE A 152 -2.96 -13.49 1.58
N LEU A 153 -4.24 -13.76 1.37
CA LEU A 153 -5.31 -13.35 2.28
C LEU A 153 -6.46 -14.35 2.30
N GLY A 154 -7.17 -14.44 3.42
CA GLY A 154 -8.25 -15.41 3.57
C GLY A 154 -8.84 -15.49 4.98
N ALA A 155 -9.83 -16.36 5.13
CA ALA A 155 -10.49 -16.64 6.40
C ALA A 155 -10.99 -18.10 6.43
N PRO A 156 -11.19 -18.70 7.61
CA PRO A 156 -11.65 -20.09 7.73
C PRO A 156 -13.12 -20.29 7.36
N ASP A 157 -13.91 -19.21 7.35
CA ASP A 157 -15.37 -19.21 7.22
C ASP A 157 -15.87 -18.50 5.94
N LEU A 158 -14.98 -18.22 4.99
CA LEU A 158 -15.29 -17.59 3.71
C LEU A 158 -15.00 -18.52 2.52
N ASP A 159 -15.93 -18.58 1.57
CA ASP A 159 -15.72 -19.25 0.29
C ASP A 159 -15.13 -18.29 -0.74
N PHE A 160 -13.82 -18.41 -0.97
CA PHE A 160 -13.11 -17.60 -1.94
C PHE A 160 -13.40 -17.99 -3.41
N ASP A 161 -14.13 -19.08 -3.69
CA ASP A 161 -14.69 -19.29 -5.03
C ASP A 161 -15.80 -18.30 -5.32
N ALA A 162 -16.83 -18.29 -4.48
CA ALA A 162 -17.96 -17.37 -4.62
C ALA A 162 -17.50 -15.91 -4.63
N ILE A 163 -16.56 -15.54 -3.75
CA ILE A 163 -15.99 -14.19 -3.72
C ILE A 163 -15.28 -13.87 -5.04
N ARG A 164 -14.45 -14.78 -5.58
CA ARG A 164 -13.74 -14.51 -6.86
C ARG A 164 -14.69 -14.42 -8.05
N GLU A 165 -15.76 -15.20 -8.08
CA GLU A 165 -16.80 -15.08 -9.09
C GLU A 165 -17.49 -13.72 -9.00
N ARG A 166 -17.81 -13.27 -7.78
CA ARG A 166 -18.34 -11.92 -7.54
C ARG A 166 -17.38 -10.83 -8.00
N MET A 167 -16.08 -10.93 -7.67
CA MET A 167 -15.04 -9.99 -8.11
C MET A 167 -15.02 -9.88 -9.65
N ARG A 168 -15.02 -11.02 -10.36
CA ARG A 168 -15.04 -11.06 -11.84
C ARG A 168 -16.30 -10.44 -12.44
N SER A 169 -17.44 -10.55 -11.77
CA SER A 169 -18.70 -9.94 -12.22
C SER A 169 -18.77 -8.44 -11.99
N LEU A 170 -18.13 -7.94 -10.93
CA LEU A 170 -18.22 -6.54 -10.49
C LEU A 170 -17.24 -5.63 -11.23
N ALA A 171 -15.96 -6.00 -11.27
CA ALA A 171 -14.90 -5.18 -11.87
C ALA A 171 -13.74 -6.07 -12.36
N PRO A 172 -13.95 -6.86 -13.43
CA PRO A 172 -12.92 -7.76 -13.96
C PRO A 172 -11.61 -7.06 -14.33
N GLU A 173 -11.66 -5.78 -14.70
CA GLU A 173 -10.52 -4.94 -15.02
C GLU A 173 -9.60 -4.67 -13.82
N TRP A 174 -10.11 -4.69 -12.59
CA TRP A 174 -9.28 -4.54 -11.38
C TRP A 174 -8.52 -5.83 -11.00
N LEU A 175 -8.75 -6.93 -11.74
CA LEU A 175 -7.98 -8.18 -11.63
C LEU A 175 -6.77 -8.20 -12.59
N ALA A 176 -6.60 -7.16 -13.41
CA ALA A 176 -5.53 -7.10 -14.40
C ALA A 176 -4.14 -6.95 -13.77
N GLY A 177 -3.12 -7.24 -14.57
CA GLY A 177 -1.71 -7.05 -14.22
C GLY A 177 -1.13 -7.98 -13.16
N CYS A 178 -1.90 -8.93 -12.63
CA CYS A 178 -1.42 -9.97 -11.71
C CYS A 178 -2.13 -11.31 -11.95
N ILE A 179 -1.66 -12.37 -11.27
CA ILE A 179 -2.41 -13.63 -11.16
C ILE A 179 -2.98 -13.73 -9.75
N VAL A 180 -4.31 -13.82 -9.65
CA VAL A 180 -5.02 -14.11 -8.40
C VAL A 180 -5.29 -15.62 -8.32
N ARG A 181 -4.42 -16.34 -7.62
CA ARG A 181 -4.47 -17.80 -7.46
C ARG A 181 -5.28 -18.16 -6.21
N ARG A 182 -6.07 -19.24 -6.26
CA ARG A 182 -6.67 -19.80 -5.04
C ARG A 182 -5.64 -20.52 -4.20
N CYS A 183 -5.79 -20.42 -2.89
CA CYS A 183 -4.98 -21.19 -1.95
C CYS A 183 -5.75 -21.51 -0.68
N TYR A 184 -5.18 -22.45 0.06
CA TYR A 184 -5.53 -22.74 1.44
C TYR A 184 -4.25 -22.58 2.26
N PHE A 185 -4.36 -22.00 3.44
CA PHE A 185 -3.23 -21.76 4.31
C PHE A 185 -3.65 -21.77 5.77
N GLU A 186 -2.73 -22.13 6.66
CA GLU A 186 -2.96 -22.13 8.10
C GLU A 186 -1.87 -21.27 8.75
N PRO A 187 -2.21 -20.07 9.27
CA PRO A 187 -1.27 -19.25 10.01
C PRO A 187 -0.78 -19.95 11.28
N THR A 188 0.50 -19.80 11.59
CA THR A 188 1.09 -20.31 12.85
C THR A 188 0.95 -19.32 14.02
N PHE A 189 0.72 -18.04 13.71
CA PHE A 189 0.44 -16.97 14.67
C PHE A 189 -0.45 -15.90 14.03
N HIS A 190 -0.85 -14.89 14.79
CA HIS A 190 -1.74 -13.80 14.35
C HIS A 190 -3.19 -14.27 14.06
N LYS A 191 -3.91 -13.54 13.20
CA LYS A 191 -5.31 -13.83 12.84
C LYS A 191 -5.46 -15.24 12.29
N HIS A 192 -6.43 -15.98 12.84
CA HIS A 192 -6.77 -17.35 12.48
C HIS A 192 -5.65 -18.38 12.69
N ALA A 193 -4.75 -18.15 13.65
CA ALA A 193 -3.70 -19.12 14.00
C ALA A 193 -4.27 -20.53 14.29
N GLY A 194 -3.67 -21.55 13.67
CA GLY A 194 -4.08 -22.96 13.81
C GLY A 194 -5.41 -23.30 13.15
N ARG A 195 -5.95 -22.43 12.29
CA ARG A 195 -7.17 -22.67 11.52
C ARG A 195 -6.87 -22.60 10.02
N MET A 196 -7.34 -23.61 9.29
CA MET A 196 -7.28 -23.61 7.82
C MET A 196 -8.14 -22.47 7.25
N CYS A 197 -7.50 -21.54 6.56
CA CYS A 197 -8.13 -20.47 5.82
C CYS A 197 -8.31 -20.85 4.35
N SER A 198 -9.51 -20.59 3.82
CA SER A 198 -9.76 -20.50 2.38
C SER A 198 -9.39 -19.08 1.93
N GLY A 199 -8.70 -18.94 0.80
CA GLY A 199 -8.15 -17.65 0.41
C GLY A 199 -7.62 -17.56 -1.01
N ILE A 200 -6.89 -16.48 -1.24
CA ILE A 200 -6.19 -16.19 -2.50
C ILE A 200 -4.76 -15.74 -2.24
N GLN A 201 -3.90 -15.99 -3.23
CA GLN A 201 -2.55 -15.45 -3.34
C GLN A 201 -2.46 -14.54 -4.57
N ILE A 202 -1.80 -13.41 -4.42
CA ILE A 202 -1.55 -12.46 -5.50
C ILE A 202 -0.11 -12.65 -5.98
N HIS A 203 0.05 -12.89 -7.29
CA HIS A 203 1.34 -13.11 -7.92
C HIS A 203 1.66 -12.00 -8.94
N THR A 204 2.77 -11.30 -8.70
CA THR A 204 3.39 -10.29 -9.57
C THR A 204 4.83 -10.68 -9.95
N ASP A 205 5.23 -11.91 -9.64
CA ASP A 205 6.57 -12.50 -9.73
C ASP A 205 6.74 -13.39 -10.96
N ASN A 206 5.91 -13.21 -11.98
CA ASN A 206 5.90 -14.02 -13.19
C ASN A 206 5.72 -13.15 -14.45
N ALA A 207 5.83 -13.78 -15.62
CA ALA A 207 5.77 -13.09 -16.92
C ALA A 207 4.40 -12.44 -17.23
N SER A 208 3.34 -12.78 -16.51
CA SER A 208 2.03 -12.15 -16.66
C SER A 208 1.87 -10.85 -15.86
N TYR A 209 2.85 -10.48 -15.03
CA TYR A 209 2.83 -9.19 -14.34
C TYR A 209 2.84 -8.03 -15.32
N ARG A 210 1.94 -7.06 -15.13
CA ARG A 210 1.88 -5.83 -15.92
C ARG A 210 1.92 -4.65 -14.97
N HIS A 211 3.01 -3.90 -14.99
CA HIS A 211 3.29 -2.86 -14.00
C HIS A 211 2.25 -1.74 -13.97
N GLU A 212 1.83 -1.28 -15.16
CA GLU A 212 0.87 -0.18 -15.32
C GLU A 212 -0.59 -0.62 -15.06
N ASP A 213 -0.89 -1.90 -15.28
CA ASP A 213 -2.25 -2.43 -15.12
C ASP A 213 -2.51 -2.94 -13.70
N PHE A 214 -1.45 -3.27 -12.94
CA PHE A 214 -1.60 -3.82 -11.59
C PHE A 214 -1.96 -2.73 -10.58
N ARG A 215 -3.17 -2.88 -10.03
CA ARG A 215 -3.84 -1.94 -9.13
C ARG A 215 -4.15 -2.60 -7.77
N PRO A 216 -3.16 -2.81 -6.89
CA PRO A 216 -3.32 -3.51 -5.62
C PRO A 216 -4.38 -2.89 -4.69
N TYR A 217 -4.51 -1.56 -4.61
CA TYR A 217 -5.50 -0.91 -3.74
C TYR A 217 -6.93 -1.21 -4.20
N ARG A 218 -7.20 -1.07 -5.50
CA ARG A 218 -8.49 -1.43 -6.11
C ARG A 218 -8.77 -2.92 -6.01
N LEU A 219 -7.77 -3.78 -6.21
CA LEU A 219 -7.93 -5.22 -6.03
C LEU A 219 -8.37 -5.56 -4.59
N ALA A 220 -7.74 -4.94 -3.58
CA ALA A 220 -8.15 -5.10 -2.19
C ALA A 220 -9.56 -4.56 -1.92
N ALA A 221 -9.90 -3.37 -2.44
CA ALA A 221 -11.24 -2.82 -2.35
C ALA A 221 -12.30 -3.75 -2.97
N LEU A 222 -11.99 -4.35 -4.13
CA LEU A 222 -12.88 -5.32 -4.79
C LEU A 222 -13.11 -6.57 -3.96
N ILE A 223 -12.07 -7.08 -3.29
CA ILE A 223 -12.18 -8.22 -2.38
C ILE A 223 -13.12 -7.87 -1.23
N LEU A 224 -12.90 -6.73 -0.56
CA LEU A 224 -13.73 -6.27 0.56
C LEU A 224 -15.20 -6.10 0.15
N LYS A 225 -15.44 -5.42 -0.97
CA LYS A 225 -16.78 -5.24 -1.55
C LYS A 225 -17.44 -6.56 -1.90
N SER A 226 -16.70 -7.47 -2.52
CA SER A 226 -17.22 -8.79 -2.90
C SER A 226 -17.57 -9.62 -1.67
N ILE A 227 -16.77 -9.57 -0.61
CA ILE A 227 -17.09 -10.22 0.67
C ILE A 227 -18.37 -9.64 1.24
N ARG A 228 -18.51 -8.31 1.34
CA ARG A 228 -19.73 -7.68 1.86
C ARG A 228 -20.97 -8.07 1.06
N LEU A 229 -20.86 -8.19 -0.26
CA LEU A 229 -21.99 -8.54 -1.13
C LEU A 229 -22.36 -10.03 -1.06
N VAL A 230 -21.39 -10.92 -0.88
CA VAL A 230 -21.64 -12.38 -0.75
C VAL A 230 -22.05 -12.75 0.68
N TYR A 231 -21.50 -12.06 1.67
CA TYR A 231 -21.75 -12.26 3.09
C TYR A 231 -22.16 -10.93 3.77
N PRO A 232 -23.41 -10.47 3.60
CA PRO A 232 -23.88 -9.17 4.11
C PRO A 232 -23.62 -8.92 5.60
N ASP A 233 -23.84 -9.96 6.42
CA ASP A 233 -23.73 -9.88 7.87
C ASP A 233 -22.33 -10.24 8.41
N TYR A 234 -21.34 -10.47 7.53
CA TYR A 234 -20.00 -10.82 7.98
C TYR A 234 -19.38 -9.67 8.77
N GLN A 235 -18.83 -9.99 9.94
CA GLN A 235 -18.06 -9.04 10.73
C GLN A 235 -16.72 -8.79 10.04
N LEU A 236 -16.70 -7.84 9.11
CA LEU A 236 -15.54 -7.55 8.28
C LEU A 236 -14.51 -6.69 9.01
N TRP A 237 -14.95 -5.62 9.67
CA TRP A 237 -14.07 -4.63 10.29
C TRP A 237 -13.66 -5.05 11.69
N ARG A 238 -12.39 -4.81 12.02
CA ARG A 238 -11.87 -5.00 13.39
C ARG A 238 -11.86 -3.68 14.14
N ASP A 239 -12.33 -3.75 15.37
CA ASP A 239 -12.19 -2.68 16.36
C ASP A 239 -11.15 -3.13 17.41
N PHE A 240 -9.98 -2.51 17.39
CA PHE A 240 -8.84 -2.82 18.25
C PHE A 240 -7.86 -1.65 18.29
N HIS A 241 -7.01 -1.60 19.32
CA HIS A 241 -5.90 -0.66 19.39
C HIS A 241 -4.94 -0.90 18.20
N TYR A 242 -4.80 0.09 17.33
CA TYR A 242 -3.95 0.03 16.16
C TYR A 242 -2.81 1.04 16.29
N GLU A 243 -1.58 0.54 16.43
CA GLU A 243 -0.38 1.34 16.72
C GLU A 243 -0.54 2.20 17.98
N TYR A 244 -0.75 3.51 17.84
CA TYR A 244 -0.96 4.46 18.92
C TYR A 244 -2.40 5.03 18.93
N GLU A 245 -3.30 4.47 18.11
CA GLU A 245 -4.68 4.92 17.95
C GLU A 245 -5.66 3.96 18.65
N THR A 246 -6.57 4.54 19.44
CA THR A 246 -7.51 3.81 20.31
C THR A 246 -8.97 4.12 20.05
N GLN A 247 -9.27 5.12 19.21
CA GLN A 247 -10.63 5.62 18.97
C GLN A 247 -11.11 5.38 17.54
N ARG A 248 -10.19 5.45 16.57
CA ARG A 248 -10.51 5.31 15.14
C ARG A 248 -10.30 3.87 14.67
N LEU A 249 -11.17 3.40 13.76
CA LEU A 249 -11.00 2.08 13.17
C LEU A 249 -9.74 2.02 12.32
N ALA A 250 -8.99 0.92 12.44
CA ALA A 250 -7.75 0.68 11.71
C ALA A 250 -7.92 0.81 10.19
N ILE A 251 -9.04 0.31 9.63
CA ILE A 251 -9.30 0.43 8.19
C ILE A 251 -9.34 1.89 7.73
N ASP A 252 -9.97 2.79 8.49
CA ASP A 252 -10.12 4.18 8.09
C ASP A 252 -8.79 4.94 8.21
N LEU A 253 -7.95 4.60 9.20
CA LEU A 253 -6.56 5.09 9.31
C LEU A 253 -5.72 4.64 8.11
N LEU A 254 -5.85 3.37 7.75
CA LEU A 254 -5.10 2.77 6.64
C LEU A 254 -5.52 3.37 5.29
N SER A 255 -6.82 3.45 4.99
CA SER A 255 -7.32 4.07 3.75
C SER A 255 -7.17 5.59 3.76
N GLY A 256 -7.02 6.20 4.92
CA GLY A 256 -6.82 7.63 5.08
C GLY A 256 -8.11 8.45 4.98
N GLY A 257 -9.19 7.89 5.52
CA GLY A 257 -10.54 8.42 5.44
C GLY A 257 -11.60 7.31 5.50
N ILE A 258 -12.85 7.69 5.77
CA ILE A 258 -13.98 6.74 5.90
C ILE A 258 -14.56 6.28 4.56
N PHE A 259 -14.16 6.91 3.45
CA PHE A 259 -14.79 6.71 2.15
C PHE A 259 -14.77 5.25 1.70
N LEU A 260 -13.61 4.58 1.79
CA LEU A 260 -13.49 3.17 1.37
C LEU A 260 -14.43 2.26 2.17
N ARG A 261 -14.44 2.40 3.51
CA ARG A 261 -15.29 1.57 4.37
C ARG A 261 -16.77 1.80 4.07
N ASN A 262 -17.19 3.05 3.95
CA ASN A 262 -18.58 3.39 3.63
C ASN A 262 -18.97 2.86 2.24
N TRP A 263 -18.09 2.97 1.24
CA TRP A 263 -18.30 2.42 -0.10
C TRP A 263 -18.40 0.88 -0.09
N VAL A 264 -17.62 0.20 0.74
CA VAL A 264 -17.72 -1.26 0.91
C VAL A 264 -19.07 -1.63 1.54
N ASP A 265 -19.48 -0.95 2.60
CA ASP A 265 -20.69 -1.27 3.38
C ASP A 265 -22.00 -0.86 2.71
N ASP A 266 -21.98 0.12 1.79
CA ASP A 266 -23.15 0.50 1.00
C ASP A 266 -23.43 -0.56 -0.08
N PHE A 267 -24.54 -1.29 0.01
CA PHE A 267 -24.91 -2.33 -0.95
C PHE A 267 -25.21 -1.80 -2.37
N HIS A 268 -25.50 -0.51 -2.50
CA HIS A 268 -25.83 0.14 -3.77
C HIS A 268 -24.62 0.78 -4.44
N ALA A 269 -23.54 1.04 -3.70
CA ALA A 269 -22.34 1.62 -4.29
C ALA A 269 -21.66 0.64 -5.26
N GLU A 270 -21.21 1.16 -6.40
CA GLU A 270 -20.62 0.42 -7.50
C GLU A 270 -19.12 0.75 -7.63
N PRO A 271 -18.31 -0.10 -8.29
CA PRO A 271 -16.89 0.20 -8.56
C PRO A 271 -16.64 1.56 -9.22
N GLY A 272 -17.60 2.06 -10.02
CA GLY A 272 -17.55 3.38 -10.64
C GLY A 272 -17.47 4.53 -9.63
N ASP A 273 -18.17 4.45 -8.50
CA ASP A 273 -18.18 5.49 -7.46
C ASP A 273 -16.80 5.63 -6.79
N LEU A 274 -16.16 4.49 -6.51
CA LEU A 274 -14.79 4.46 -5.99
C LEU A 274 -13.80 4.97 -7.05
N GLU A 275 -13.95 4.54 -8.30
CA GLU A 275 -13.08 4.97 -9.40
C GLU A 275 -13.13 6.49 -9.62
N GLU A 276 -14.30 7.13 -9.50
CA GLU A 276 -14.45 8.58 -9.63
C GLU A 276 -13.65 9.34 -8.57
N ARG A 277 -13.76 8.93 -7.30
CA ARG A 277 -12.95 9.50 -6.21
C ARG A 277 -11.47 9.28 -6.45
N LEU A 278 -11.07 8.04 -6.72
CA LEU A 278 -9.66 7.69 -6.86
C LEU A 278 -8.99 8.42 -8.04
N ARG A 279 -9.66 8.50 -9.21
CA ARG A 279 -9.08 9.17 -10.38
C ARG A 279 -8.80 10.66 -10.14
N LYS A 280 -9.68 11.33 -9.40
CA LYS A 280 -9.49 12.74 -9.05
C LYS A 280 -8.25 12.92 -8.19
N ASP A 281 -8.16 12.16 -7.10
CA ASP A 281 -7.03 12.21 -6.16
C ASP A 281 -5.71 11.82 -6.86
N GLU A 282 -5.74 10.77 -7.68
CA GLU A 282 -4.58 10.30 -8.45
C GLU A 282 -4.12 11.34 -9.47
N ALA A 283 -5.04 12.02 -10.17
CA ALA A 283 -4.70 13.07 -11.12
C ALA A 283 -4.09 14.30 -10.43
N GLU A 284 -4.66 14.71 -9.29
CA GLU A 284 -4.10 15.79 -8.47
C GLU A 284 -2.69 15.46 -7.97
N TRP A 285 -2.47 14.25 -7.49
CA TRP A 285 -1.16 13.79 -7.05
C TRP A 285 -0.15 13.72 -8.20
N LEU A 286 -0.56 13.21 -9.36
CA LEU A 286 0.29 13.11 -10.54
C LEU A 286 0.81 14.47 -11.00
N GLU A 287 -0.01 15.53 -10.93
CA GLU A 287 0.42 16.89 -11.25
C GLU A 287 1.31 17.48 -10.15
N SER A 288 0.87 17.39 -8.89
CA SER A 288 1.58 18.02 -7.77
C SER A 288 2.95 17.40 -7.50
N ARG A 289 3.16 16.11 -7.81
CA ARG A 289 4.46 15.45 -7.57
C ARG A 289 5.54 15.80 -8.59
N LYS A 290 5.19 16.32 -9.78
CA LYS A 290 6.14 16.54 -10.90
C LYS A 290 7.39 17.35 -10.54
N PRO A 291 7.30 18.46 -9.78
CA PRO A 291 8.49 19.28 -9.46
C PRO A 291 9.53 18.54 -8.62
N TYR A 292 9.14 17.44 -7.97
CA TYR A 292 9.99 16.73 -7.03
C TYR A 292 10.73 15.57 -7.67
N LEU A 293 10.26 15.07 -8.82
CA LEU A 293 10.85 13.95 -9.55
C LEU A 293 12.32 14.21 -9.89
N LEU A 294 13.13 13.17 -9.70
CA LEU A 294 14.56 13.12 -10.01
C LEU A 294 14.86 12.17 -11.17
N TYR A 295 13.97 11.20 -11.45
CA TYR A 295 14.13 10.13 -12.44
C TYR A 295 12.91 9.96 -13.35
#